data_AF-A0A101II36-F1
#
_entry.id   AF-A0A101II36-F1
#
_cell.length_a   1.000
_cell.length_b   1.000
_cell.length_c   1.000
_cell.angle_alpha   90.00
_cell.angle_beta   90.00
_cell.angle_gamma   90.00
#
_symmetry.space_group_name_H-M   'P 1'
#
loop_
_entity.id
_entity.type
_entity.pdbx_description
1 polymer ?
#
loop_
_entity_poly.entity_id
_entity_poly.type
_entity_poly.pdbx_seq_one_letter_code
_entity_poly.pdbx_strand_id
1 'polypeptide(L)'
;MIVGASGIDAAILVVDAHEGWMPQTEEHFQIIELLNVQFAIIALTKVDLVDQNQLRVVENNIRERLKDTLFHNAPLVRVSTLKNIGIEQLKLEIQKLISQMKAKRDIQKPRL
;
A
#
# COMPACT_ATOMS: atom_id res chain seq x y z
N MET A 1 -7.79 1.28 12.30
CA MET A 1 -8.20 2.63 12.76
C MET A 1 -9.17 3.20 11.73
N ILE A 2 -10.38 3.65 12.12
CA ILE A 2 -11.48 3.96 11.18
C ILE A 2 -11.92 5.45 11.20
N VAL A 3 -11.63 6.19 12.27
CA VAL A 3 -12.00 7.61 12.37
C VAL A 3 -11.15 8.44 11.40
N GLY A 4 -11.79 9.25 10.55
CA GLY A 4 -11.12 10.13 9.57
C GLY A 4 -10.81 9.47 8.22
N ALA A 5 -11.18 8.21 8.00
CA ALA A 5 -10.88 7.53 6.75
C ALA A 5 -11.86 7.89 5.60
N SER A 6 -12.94 8.62 5.90
CA SER A 6 -13.89 9.12 4.92
C SER A 6 -13.24 10.17 4.01
N GLY A 7 -13.18 9.88 2.71
CA GLY A 7 -12.64 10.82 1.72
C GLY A 7 -11.20 10.53 1.29
N ILE A 8 -10.57 9.45 1.78
CA ILE A 8 -9.28 8.96 1.30
C ILE A 8 -9.42 8.46 -0.15
N ASP A 9 -8.58 8.99 -1.04
CA ASP A 9 -8.53 8.57 -2.44
C ASP A 9 -7.47 7.48 -2.70
N ALA A 10 -6.45 7.43 -1.85
CA ALA A 10 -5.32 6.53 -1.99
C ALA A 10 -4.77 6.05 -0.64
N ALA A 11 -4.28 4.82 -0.60
CA ALA A 11 -3.68 4.23 0.59
C ALA A 11 -2.25 3.71 0.32
N ILE A 12 -1.44 3.65 1.37
CA ILE A 12 -0.19 2.86 1.37
C ILE A 12 -0.40 1.70 2.32
N LEU A 13 -0.47 0.48 1.78
CA LEU A 13 -0.58 -0.73 2.59
C LEU A 13 0.84 -1.22 2.92
N VAL A 14 1.19 -1.18 4.21
CA VAL A 14 2.49 -1.62 4.70
C VAL A 14 2.43 -3.09 5.05
N VAL A 15 3.36 -3.88 4.51
CA VAL A 15 3.51 -5.30 4.79
C VAL A 15 4.94 -5.56 5.23
N ASP A 16 5.13 -6.38 6.25
CA ASP A 16 6.47 -6.77 6.71
C ASP A 16 7.01 -7.90 5.83
N ALA A 17 8.25 -7.81 5.36
CA ALA A 17 8.87 -8.87 4.55
C ALA A 17 9.22 -10.13 5.35
N HIS A 18 9.44 -9.99 6.66
CA HIS A 18 9.73 -11.11 7.56
C HIS A 18 8.45 -11.84 7.97
N GLU A 19 7.39 -11.11 8.34
CA GLU A 19 6.13 -11.69 8.80
C GLU A 19 5.14 -11.97 7.66
N GLY A 20 5.25 -11.24 6.55
CA GLY A 20 4.35 -11.35 5.41
C GLY A 20 2.97 -10.76 5.68
N TRP A 21 1.96 -11.34 5.02
CA TRP A 21 0.57 -10.89 5.13
C TRP A 21 -0.08 -11.38 6.43
N MET A 22 -0.33 -10.46 7.35
CA MET A 22 -0.83 -10.76 8.70
C MET A 22 -2.33 -10.42 8.84
N PRO A 23 -3.03 -10.93 9.88
CA PRO A 23 -4.45 -10.62 10.10
C PRO A 23 -4.77 -9.12 10.15
N GLN A 24 -3.85 -8.30 10.68
CA GLN A 24 -4.03 -6.85 10.71
C GLN A 24 -3.87 -6.21 9.32
N THR A 25 -3.01 -6.76 8.46
CA THR A 25 -2.91 -6.37 7.04
C THR A 25 -4.21 -6.68 6.32
N GLU A 26 -4.77 -7.87 6.55
CA GLU A 26 -6.06 -8.29 6.00
C GLU A 26 -7.21 -7.36 6.45
N GLU A 27 -7.30 -7.06 7.76
CA GLU A 27 -8.34 -6.17 8.29
C GLU A 27 -8.25 -4.76 7.65
N HIS A 28 -7.04 -4.19 7.58
CA HIS A 28 -6.85 -2.89 6.95
C HIS A 28 -7.13 -2.91 5.44
N PHE A 29 -6.77 -4.01 4.76
CA PHE A 29 -7.09 -4.20 3.36
C PHE A 29 -8.61 -4.19 3.12
N GLN A 30 -9.36 -4.95 3.90
CA GLN A 30 -10.83 -4.98 3.83
C GLN A 30 -11.45 -3.62 4.13
N ILE A 31 -10.90 -2.85 5.08
CA ILE A 31 -11.35 -1.48 5.36
C ILE A 31 -11.12 -0.57 4.14
N ILE A 32 -9.96 -0.67 3.48
CA ILE A 32 -9.64 0.11 2.28
C ILE A 32 -10.62 -0.21 1.14
N GLU A 33 -10.96 -1.49 0.95
CA GLU A 33 -11.99 -1.92 -0.01
C GLU A 33 -13.37 -1.38 0.35
N LEU A 34 -13.78 -1.49 1.62
CA LEU A 34 -15.08 -1.01 2.10
C LEU A 34 -15.23 0.51 1.93
N LEU A 35 -14.14 1.26 2.14
CA LEU A 35 -14.09 2.70 1.93
C LEU A 35 -14.00 3.10 0.45
N ASN A 36 -13.93 2.12 -0.46
CA ASN A 36 -13.82 2.30 -1.89
C ASN A 36 -12.64 3.21 -2.28
N VAL A 37 -11.50 3.00 -1.62
CA VAL A 37 -10.24 3.67 -1.97
C VAL A 37 -9.84 3.25 -3.39
N GLN A 38 -9.48 4.21 -4.22
CA GLN A 38 -9.29 3.97 -5.66
C GLN A 38 -7.86 3.56 -6.01
N PHE A 39 -6.88 3.96 -5.19
CA PHE A 39 -5.47 3.71 -5.47
C PHE A 39 -4.76 3.15 -4.23
N ALA A 40 -3.85 2.20 -4.43
CA ALA A 40 -2.99 1.72 -3.37
C ALA A 40 -1.55 1.52 -3.84
N ILE A 41 -0.61 1.70 -2.92
CA ILE A 41 0.78 1.28 -3.07
C ILE A 41 1.07 0.28 -1.94
N ILE A 42 1.71 -0.84 -2.28
CA ILE A 42 2.18 -1.81 -1.29
C ILE A 42 3.63 -1.48 -0.93
N ALA A 43 3.88 -1.17 0.33
CA ALA A 43 5.22 -1.00 0.86
C ALA A 43 5.64 -2.28 1.60
N LEU A 44 6.45 -3.11 0.96
CA LEU A 44 7.03 -4.31 1.56
C LEU A 44 8.27 -3.90 2.37
N THR A 45 8.12 -3.76 3.68
CA THR A 45 9.12 -3.20 4.60
C THR A 45 10.03 -4.26 5.22
N LYS A 46 11.12 -3.81 5.88
CA LYS A 46 12.11 -4.68 6.55
C LYS A 46 12.74 -5.72 5.64
N VAL A 47 12.90 -5.40 4.35
CA VAL A 47 13.51 -6.30 3.35
C VAL A 47 14.97 -6.64 3.63
N ASP A 48 15.62 -5.89 4.53
CA ASP A 48 16.97 -6.17 5.02
C ASP A 48 17.05 -7.35 6.00
N LEU A 49 15.92 -7.83 6.53
CA LEU A 49 15.86 -8.93 7.48
C LEU A 49 15.64 -10.30 6.81
N VAL A 50 15.47 -10.35 5.49
CA VAL A 50 15.09 -11.57 4.76
C VAL A 50 15.90 -11.75 3.48
N ASP A 51 15.99 -12.99 2.99
CA ASP A 51 16.68 -13.30 1.75
C ASP A 51 15.77 -13.14 0.50
N GLN A 52 16.37 -13.29 -0.68
CA GLN A 52 15.66 -13.14 -1.96
C GLN A 52 14.57 -14.21 -2.19
N ASN A 53 14.71 -15.41 -1.61
CA ASN A 53 13.73 -16.47 -1.78
C ASN A 53 12.49 -16.15 -0.94
N GLN A 54 12.68 -15.77 0.33
CA GLN A 54 11.60 -15.36 1.21
C GLN A 54 10.88 -14.12 0.66
N LEU A 55 11.61 -13.12 0.15
CA LEU A 55 11.00 -11.96 -0.51
C LEU A 55 10.06 -12.36 -1.65
N ARG A 56 10.48 -13.27 -2.54
CA ARG A 56 9.65 -13.75 -3.65
C ARG A 56 8.40 -14.46 -3.16
N VAL A 57 8.50 -15.27 -2.11
CA VAL A 57 7.35 -15.97 -1.53
C VAL A 57 6.33 -14.97 -0.98
N VAL A 58 6.79 -13.97 -0.21
CA VAL A 58 5.91 -12.95 0.36
C VAL A 58 5.29 -12.08 -0.74
N GLU A 59 6.05 -11.66 -1.75
CA GLU A 59 5.53 -10.90 -2.89
C GLU A 59 4.46 -11.67 -3.66
N ASN A 60 4.69 -12.96 -3.93
CA ASN A 60 3.70 -13.80 -4.59
C ASN A 60 2.44 -13.96 -3.74
N ASN A 61 2.59 -14.14 -2.41
CA ASN A 61 1.45 -14.22 -1.51
C ASN A 61 0.62 -12.93 -1.53
N ILE A 62 1.27 -11.76 -1.48
CA ILE A 62 0.60 -10.47 -1.62
C ILE A 62 -0.14 -10.39 -2.98
N ARG A 63 0.52 -10.77 -4.07
CA ARG A 63 -0.09 -10.71 -5.41
C ARG A 63 -1.32 -11.60 -5.55
N GLU A 64 -1.29 -12.81 -4.98
CA GLU A 64 -2.45 -13.69 -4.95
C GLU A 64 -3.61 -13.10 -4.12
N ARG A 65 -3.32 -12.46 -2.98
CA ARG A 65 -4.36 -11.78 -2.17
C ARG A 65 -5.02 -10.63 -2.92
N LEU A 66 -4.26 -9.90 -3.73
CA LEU A 66 -4.75 -8.73 -4.46
C LEU A 66 -5.36 -9.06 -5.82
N LYS A 67 -5.24 -10.30 -6.31
CA LYS A 67 -5.52 -10.70 -7.70
C LYS A 67 -6.91 -10.33 -8.21
N ASP A 68 -7.93 -10.53 -7.38
CA ASP A 68 -9.35 -10.32 -7.75
C ASP A 68 -9.90 -8.99 -7.21
N THR A 69 -9.02 -8.04 -6.95
CA THR A 69 -9.33 -6.76 -6.30
C THR A 69 -8.95 -5.60 -7.22
N LEU A 70 -9.41 -4.37 -6.92
CA LEU A 70 -8.99 -3.16 -7.65
C LEU A 70 -7.47 -2.92 -7.58
N PHE A 71 -6.78 -3.56 -6.65
CA PHE A 71 -5.37 -3.37 -6.35
C PHE A 71 -4.46 -4.45 -6.95
N HIS A 72 -4.96 -5.31 -7.84
CA HIS A 72 -4.18 -6.39 -8.47
C HIS A 72 -2.88 -5.88 -9.13
N ASN A 73 -2.94 -4.68 -9.72
CA ASN A 73 -1.82 -4.00 -10.36
C ASN A 73 -1.17 -2.92 -9.49
N ALA A 74 -1.46 -2.87 -8.19
CA ALA A 74 -0.86 -1.89 -7.28
C ALA A 74 0.68 -2.00 -7.33
N PRO A 75 1.41 -0.86 -7.35
CA PRO A 75 2.86 -0.86 -7.23
C PRO A 75 3.28 -1.52 -5.92
N LEU A 76 4.26 -2.43 -5.98
CA LEU A 76 4.87 -3.05 -4.81
C LEU A 76 6.32 -2.58 -4.73
N VAL A 77 6.65 -1.89 -3.65
CA VAL A 77 7.98 -1.31 -3.42
C VAL A 77 8.63 -2.00 -2.23
N ARG A 78 9.82 -2.57 -2.45
CA ARG A 78 10.69 -3.12 -1.40
C ARG A 78 11.35 -1.98 -0.64
N VAL A 79 11.21 -1.95 0.67
CA VAL A 79 11.64 -0.84 1.52
C VAL A 79 12.42 -1.34 2.74
N SER A 80 13.54 -0.69 3.04
CA SER A 80 14.19 -0.77 4.35
C SER A 80 14.53 0.64 4.81
N THR A 81 13.94 1.08 5.92
CA THR A 81 14.24 2.38 6.52
C THR A 81 15.64 2.40 7.13
N LEU A 82 16.10 1.28 7.69
CA LEU A 82 17.42 1.16 8.31
C LEU A 82 18.56 1.17 7.28
N LYS A 83 18.35 0.55 6.13
CA LYS A 83 19.33 0.52 5.03
C LYS A 83 19.08 1.57 3.95
N ASN A 84 18.06 2.42 4.14
CA ASN A 84 17.60 3.42 3.17
C ASN A 84 17.33 2.83 1.76
N ILE A 85 16.81 1.61 1.71
CA ILE A 85 16.48 0.92 0.45
C ILE A 85 15.06 1.30 0.03
N GLY A 86 14.88 1.64 -1.24
CA GLY A 86 13.56 1.82 -1.86
C GLY A 86 12.75 3.04 -1.43
N ILE A 87 13.29 3.89 -0.53
CA ILE A 87 12.62 5.10 -0.08
C ILE A 87 12.40 6.09 -1.23
N GLU A 88 13.41 6.32 -2.06
CA GLU A 88 13.28 7.18 -3.24
C GLU A 88 12.30 6.59 -4.27
N GLN A 89 12.33 5.27 -4.46
CA GLN A 89 11.35 4.60 -5.34
C GLN A 89 9.92 4.78 -4.81
N LEU A 90 9.71 4.63 -3.49
CA LEU A 90 8.40 4.83 -2.87
C LEU A 90 7.91 6.27 -3.07
N LYS A 91 8.77 7.27 -2.90
CA LYS A 91 8.44 8.68 -3.19
C LYS A 91 8.04 8.89 -4.65
N LEU A 92 8.76 8.28 -5.59
CA LEU A 92 8.44 8.36 -7.02
C LEU A 92 7.08 7.73 -7.33
N GLU A 93 6.77 6.56 -6.76
CA GLU A 93 5.45 5.95 -6.93
C GLU A 93 4.33 6.81 -6.33
N ILE A 94 4.56 7.42 -5.17
CA ILE A 94 3.60 8.38 -4.58
C ILE A 94 3.39 9.58 -5.51
N GLN A 95 4.45 10.16 -6.07
CA GLN A 95 4.35 11.29 -7.00
C GLN A 95 3.58 10.91 -8.28
N LYS A 96 3.85 9.72 -8.84
CA LYS A 96 3.12 9.21 -10.01
C LYS A 96 1.64 9.03 -9.69
N LEU A 97 1.32 8.45 -8.55
CA LEU A 97 -0.05 8.24 -8.09
C LEU A 97 -0.78 9.57 -7.94
N ILE A 98 -0.17 10.56 -7.26
CA ILE A 98 -0.74 11.90 -7.10
C ILE A 98 -1.01 12.56 -8.46
N SER A 99 -0.12 12.37 -9.44
CA SER A 99 -0.28 12.94 -10.78
C SER A 99 -1.42 12.30 -11.58
N GLN A 100 -1.76 11.05 -11.29
CA GLN A 100 -2.88 10.32 -11.91
C GLN A 100 -4.23 10.65 -11.25
N MET A 101 -4.21 11.02 -9.97
CA MET A 101 -5.39 11.42 -9.25
C MET A 101 -5.92 12.75 -9.79
N LYS A 102 -7.18 12.76 -10.25
CA LYS A 102 -7.88 14.02 -10.52
C LYS A 102 -8.06 14.75 -9.19
N ALA A 103 -7.72 16.03 -9.14
CA ALA A 103 -8.05 16.87 -8.00
C ALA A 103 -9.57 16.75 -7.72
N LYS A 104 -9.93 16.19 -6.56
CA LYS A 104 -11.33 16.18 -6.11
C LYS A 104 -11.81 17.62 -6.09
N ARG A 105 -12.98 17.88 -6.70
CA ARG A 105 -13.64 19.18 -6.60
C ARG A 105 -13.74 19.54 -5.12
N ASP A 106 -13.20 20.70 -4.76
CA ASP A 106 -13.44 21.26 -3.45
C ASP A 106 -14.93 21.63 -3.36
N ILE A 107 -15.68 20.81 -2.63
CA ILE A 107 -17.10 21.03 -2.37
C ILE A 107 -17.33 21.86 -1.10
N GLN A 108 -16.29 22.53 -0.58
CA GLN A 108 -16.30 23.31 0.66
C GLN A 108 -16.77 22.52 1.89
N LYS A 109 -16.71 21.19 1.83
CA LYS A 109 -16.88 20.34 3.02
C LYS A 109 -15.50 20.17 3.68
N PRO A 110 -15.42 20.30 5.02
CA PRO A 110 -14.21 19.96 5.74
C PRO A 110 -13.77 18.53 5.38
N ARG A 111 -12.49 18.35 5.05
CA ARG A 111 -11.87 17.03 5.09
C ARG A 111 -11.72 16.71 6.57
N LEU A 112 -12.55 15.79 7.07
CA LEU A 112 -12.50 15.33 8.46
C LEU A 112 -11.19 14.60 8.73
#